data_AF-A0A352LM97-F1
#
_entry.id   AF-A0A352LM97-F1
#
_cell.length_a   1.000
_cell.length_b   1.000
_cell.length_c   1.000
_cell.angle_alpha   90.00
_cell.angle_beta   90.00
_cell.angle_gamma   90.00
#
_symmetry.space_group_name_H-M   'P 1'
#
loop_
_entity.id
_entity.type
_entity.pdbx_description
1 polymer ?
#
loop_
_entity_poly.entity_id
_entity_poly.type
_entity_poly.pdbx_seq_one_letter_code
_entity_poly.pdbx_strand_id
1 'polypeptide(L)' 'FTPIGEPSRLTVLRPVPEGWMREVSVTYPVQVARDARPVNRDGEVECFELVTPEELLARIERGEVTVEASIALLALPCFA' A
#
# COMPACT_ATOMS: atom_id res chain seq x y z
N PHE A 1 -5.92 10.59 -10.92
CA PHE A 1 -4.60 10.08 -10.50
C PHE A 1 -3.58 10.50 -11.54
N THR A 2 -2.42 10.99 -11.12
CA THR A 2 -1.30 11.33 -12.01
C THR A 2 -0.11 10.47 -11.63
N PRO A 3 0.49 9.68 -12.52
CA PRO A 3 1.69 8.92 -12.19
C PRO A 3 2.84 9.82 -11.73
N ILE A 4 3.57 9.41 -10.69
CA ILE A 4 4.71 10.18 -10.14
C ILE A 4 6.03 9.38 -10.13
N GLY A 5 6.04 8.23 -10.79
CA GLY A 5 7.21 7.36 -10.91
C GLY A 5 6.90 6.16 -11.78
N GLU A 6 7.93 5.37 -12.07
CA GLU A 6 7.78 4.12 -12.80
C GLU A 6 7.09 3.06 -11.92
N PRO A 7 6.28 2.16 -12.51
CA PRO A 7 5.77 1.01 -11.80
C PRO A 7 6.93 0.16 -11.27
N SER A 8 6.81 -0.32 -10.03
CA SER A 8 7.78 -1.21 -9.43
C SER A 8 7.18 -2.58 -9.19
N ARG A 9 8.02 -3.62 -9.22
CA ARG A 9 7.61 -5.00 -9.01
C ARG A 9 8.25 -5.54 -7.74
N LEU A 10 7.42 -6.02 -6.82
CA LEU A 10 7.82 -6.68 -5.60
C LEU A 10 7.49 -8.18 -5.69
N THR A 11 8.32 -9.02 -5.08
CA THR A 11 7.98 -10.42 -4.86
C THR A 11 8.18 -10.75 -3.39
N VAL A 12 7.12 -11.24 -2.75
CA VAL A 12 7.14 -11.69 -1.35
C VAL A 12 7.02 -13.21 -1.33
N LEU A 13 7.95 -13.85 -0.63
CA LEU A 13 7.91 -15.27 -0.33
C LEU A 13 7.86 -15.43 1.19
N ARG A 14 6.79 -16.06 1.69
CA ARG A 14 6.65 -16.31 3.12
C ARG A 14 5.84 -17.59 3.40
N PRO A 15 6.08 -18.25 4.54
CA PRO A 15 5.17 -19.27 5.02
C PRO A 15 3.83 -18.64 5.41
N VAL A 16 2.75 -19.37 5.17
CA VAL A 16 1.36 -19.09 5.55
C VAL A 16 0.74 -20.37 6.11
N PRO A 17 -0.39 -20.33 6.85
CA PRO A 17 -1.01 -21.55 7.38
C PRO A 17 -1.27 -22.63 6.33
N GLU A 18 -1.54 -22.24 5.09
CA GLU A 18 -1.83 -23.11 3.94
C GLU A 18 -0.56 -23.62 3.22
N GLY A 19 0.64 -23.27 3.71
CA GLY A 19 1.92 -23.68 3.14
C GLY A 19 2.83 -22.50 2.81
N TRP A 20 3.18 -22.35 1.53
CA TRP A 20 4.02 -21.25 1.05
C TRP A 20 3.23 -20.31 0.16
N MET A 21 3.37 -19.01 0.42
CA MET A 21 2.87 -17.97 -0.46
C MET A 21 4.02 -17.39 -1.26
N ARG A 22 3.82 -17.27 -2.57
CA ARG A 22 4.64 -16.47 -3.48
C ARG A 22 3.75 -15.43 -4.13
N GLU A 23 3.76 -14.22 -3.59
CA GLU A 23 3.02 -13.10 -4.16
C GLU A 23 3.94 -12.25 -5.04
N VAL A 24 3.40 -11.81 -6.17
CA VAL A 24 4.03 -10.81 -7.03
C VAL A 24 3.09 -9.62 -7.12
N SER A 25 3.51 -8.49 -6.58
CA SER A 25 2.73 -7.26 -6.55
C SER A 25 3.38 -6.24 -7.50
N VAL A 26 2.56 -5.46 -8.21
CA VAL A 26 3.03 -4.35 -9.06
C VAL A 26 2.46 -3.06 -8.47
N THR A 27 3.35 -2.16 -8.07
CA THR A 27 3.00 -0.90 -7.42
C THR A 27 3.03 0.22 -8.44
N TYR A 28 1.99 1.04 -8.44
CA TYR A 28 1.87 2.22 -9.31
C TYR A 28 1.85 3.48 -8.45
N PRO A 29 2.97 4.22 -8.36
CA PRO A 29 3.00 5.44 -7.58
C PRO A 29 2.20 6.53 -8.28
N VAL A 30 1.16 7.04 -7.59
CA VAL A 30 0.24 8.04 -8.14
C VAL A 30 0.00 9.19 -7.16
N GLN A 31 -0.06 10.40 -7.71
CA GLN A 31 -0.62 11.56 -7.03
C GLN A 31 -2.15 11.53 -7.15
N VAL A 32 -2.81 11.63 -6.01
CA VAL A 32 -4.28 11.72 -5.90
C VAL A 32 -4.69 13.19 -5.93
N ALA A 33 -5.78 13.52 -6.63
CA ALA A 33 -6.33 14.87 -6.64
C ALA A 33 -6.80 15.26 -5.22
N ARG A 34 -6.61 16.52 -4.84
CA ARG A 34 -6.91 17.01 -3.47
C ARG A 34 -8.38 16.85 -3.09
N ASP A 35 -9.27 16.93 -4.06
CA ASP A 35 -10.72 16.81 -3.92
C ASP A 35 -11.24 15.38 -4.18
N ALA A 36 -10.36 14.41 -4.44
CA ALA A 36 -10.75 13.03 -4.62
C ALA A 36 -11.50 12.51 -3.39
N ARG A 37 -12.56 11.72 -3.65
CA ARG A 37 -13.33 11.02 -2.62
C ARG A 37 -13.45 9.56 -3.05
N PRO A 38 -12.61 8.66 -2.51
CA PRO A 38 -12.75 7.25 -2.79
C PRO A 38 -14.11 6.75 -2.30
N VAL A 39 -14.74 5.88 -3.07
CA VAL A 39 -16.06 5.29 -2.77
C VAL A 39 -15.90 3.79 -2.84
N ASN A 40 -16.30 3.09 -1.78
CA ASN A 40 -16.38 1.65 -1.80
C ASN A 40 -17.56 1.24 -2.70
N ARG A 41 -17.28 0.56 -3.80
CA ARG A 41 -18.26 0.23 -4.83
C ARG A 41 -18.82 -1.19 -4.71
N ASP A 42 -18.02 -2.12 -4.25
CA ASP A 42 -18.29 -3.56 -4.24
C ASP A 42 -18.43 -4.14 -2.83
N GLY A 43 -18.14 -3.35 -1.79
CA GLY A 43 -18.26 -3.77 -0.40
C GLY A 43 -16.96 -4.28 0.20
N GLU A 44 -15.85 -4.32 -0.54
CA GLU A 44 -14.59 -4.89 -0.03
C GLU A 44 -13.83 -3.96 0.93
N VAL A 45 -14.04 -2.65 0.83
CA VAL A 45 -13.31 -1.65 1.66
C VAL A 45 -14.15 -1.19 2.85
N GLU A 46 -13.71 -1.48 4.06
CA GLU A 46 -14.39 -0.99 5.28
C GLU A 46 -14.37 0.54 5.37
N CYS A 47 -13.21 1.17 5.20
CA CYS A 47 -13.07 2.63 5.22
C CYS A 47 -11.87 3.13 4.41
N PHE A 48 -11.91 4.42 4.06
CA PHE A 48 -10.77 5.15 3.49
C PHE A 48 -10.36 6.26 4.45
N GLU A 49 -9.09 6.30 4.81
CA GLU A 49 -8.50 7.34 5.65
C GLU A 49 -7.38 8.06 4.90
N LEU A 50 -7.31 9.38 5.03
CA LEU A 50 -6.16 10.16 4.59
C LEU A 50 -5.27 10.40 5.81
N VAL A 51 -4.05 9.83 5.78
CA VAL A 51 -3.08 9.86 6.87
C VAL A 51 -1.79 10.54 6.45
N THR A 52 -1.02 11.05 7.42
CA THR A 52 0.32 11.57 7.17
C THR A 52 1.35 10.43 7.01
N PRO A 53 2.54 10.71 6.45
CA PRO A 53 3.63 9.74 6.41
C PRO A 53 3.98 9.17 7.78
N GLU A 54 4.03 10.00 8.82
CA GLU A 54 4.39 9.61 10.19
C GLU A 54 3.34 8.68 10.81
N GLU A 55 2.05 8.99 10.63
CA GLU A 55 0.96 8.12 11.06
C GLU A 55 1.02 6.75 10.38
N LEU A 56 1.34 6.74 9.08
CA LEU A 56 1.48 5.50 8.33
C LEU A 56 2.67 4.66 8.84
N LEU A 57 3.83 5.25 9.12
CA LEU A 57 4.96 4.54 9.71
C LEU A 57 4.58 3.91 11.05
N ALA A 58 3.91 4.65 11.93
CA ALA A 58 3.44 4.13 13.21
C ALA A 58 2.43 2.98 13.06
N ARG A 59 1.61 2.96 12.00
CA ARG A 59 0.70 1.83 11.68
C ARG A 59 1.50 0.60 11.18
N ILE A 60 2.50 0.81 10.33
CA ILE A 60 3.39 -0.25 9.83
C ILE A 60 4.15 -0.91 11.00
N GLU A 61 4.74 -0.11 11.90
CA GLU A 61 5.47 -0.61 13.08
C GLU A 61 4.57 -1.42 14.03
N ARG A 62 3.28 -1.07 14.13
CA ARG A 62 2.27 -1.81 14.91
C ARG A 62 1.73 -3.06 14.20
N GLY A 63 2.12 -3.32 12.96
CA GLY A 63 1.63 -4.46 12.17
C GLY A 63 0.19 -4.31 11.68
N GLU A 64 -0.32 -3.09 11.58
CA GLU A 64 -1.69 -2.79 11.13
C GLU A 64 -1.81 -2.72 9.60
N VAL A 65 -0.71 -2.93 8.89
CA VAL A 65 -0.62 -2.89 7.42
C VAL A 65 -0.02 -4.20 6.93
N THR A 66 -0.59 -4.78 5.87
CA THR A 66 -0.05 -5.99 5.24
C THR A 66 1.41 -5.79 4.81
N VAL A 67 2.21 -6.86 4.84
CA VAL A 67 3.65 -6.80 4.53
C VAL A 67 3.92 -6.20 3.14
N GLU A 68 3.16 -6.65 2.15
CA GLU A 68 3.30 -6.26 0.75
C GLU A 68 2.99 -4.76 0.56
N ALA A 69 1.90 -4.28 1.16
CA ALA A 69 1.55 -2.86 1.16
C ALA A 69 2.58 -2.01 1.93
N SER A 70 3.08 -2.50 3.07
CA SER A 70 4.13 -1.81 3.83
C SER A 70 5.38 -1.57 2.98
N ILE A 71 5.85 -2.61 2.28
CA ILE A 71 7.03 -2.50 1.39
C ILE A 71 6.76 -1.53 0.22
N ALA A 72 5.57 -1.61 -0.39
CA ALA A 72 5.19 -0.72 -1.48
C ALA A 72 5.14 0.76 -1.04
N LEU A 73 4.62 1.03 0.16
CA LEU A 73 4.49 2.37 0.72
C LEU A 73 5.83 2.96 1.14
N LEU A 74 6.69 2.18 1.80
CA LEU A 74 8.05 2.61 2.20
C LEU A 74 8.97 2.92 1.02
N ALA A 75 8.66 2.41 -0.18
CA ALA A 75 9.40 2.71 -1.40
C ALA A 75 8.98 4.06 -2.06
N LEU A 76 7.97 4.75 -1.53
CA LEU A 76 7.51 6.02 -2.09
C LEU A 76 8.46 7.19 -1.76
N PRO A 77 8.58 8.20 -2.64
CA PRO A 77 9.50 9.33 -2.43
C PRO A 77 9.28 10.14 -1.15
N CYS A 78 8.08 10.14 -0.57
CA CYS A 78 7.80 10.85 0.67
C CYS A 78 8.38 10.16 1.92
N PHE A 79 8.96 8.97 1.76
CA PHE A 79 9.66 8.23 2.81
C PHE A 79 11.17 8.09 2.54
N ALA A 80 11.67 8.65 1.43
CA ALA A 80 13.07 8.58 1.01
C ALA A 80 13.86 9.84 1.41
#